data_AF-A0AB37I8P6-F1
#
_entry.id   AF-A0AB37I8P6-F1
#
_cell.length_a   1.000
_cell.length_b   1.000
_cell.length_c   1.000
_cell.angle_alpha   90.00
_cell.angle_beta   90.00
_cell.angle_gamma   90.00
#
_symmetry.space_group_name_H-M   'P 1'
#
loop_
_entity.id
_entity.type
_entity.pdbx_description
1 polymer ?
#
loop_
_entity_poly.entity_id
_entity_poly.type
_entity_poly.pdbx_seq_one_letter_code
_entity_poly.pdbx_strand_id
1 'polypeptide(L)' 'MFSNRECFWGRYQIPINQFNQKHCWPPTYIRCDCSELAKHQYCRKNGHYYDTYIWQCSNCRNQYRLIKGTTNFEKIK' A
#
# COMPACT_ATOMS: atom_id res chain seq x y z
N MET A 1 -11.90 7.78 8.61
CA MET A 1 -10.83 8.79 8.46
C MET A 1 -9.81 8.20 7.50
N PHE A 2 -9.61 8.84 6.35
CA PHE A 2 -8.79 8.29 5.28
C PHE A 2 -7.35 8.10 5.74
N SER A 3 -6.69 7.09 5.17
CA SER A 3 -5.23 6.93 5.19
C SER A 3 -4.54 8.29 5.10
N ASN A 4 -3.47 8.49 5.86
CA ASN A 4 -2.60 9.67 5.76
C ASN A 4 -1.89 9.79 4.39
N ARG A 5 -2.19 8.89 3.44
CA ARG A 5 -1.63 8.82 2.08
C ARG A 5 -2.70 8.41 1.09
N GLU A 6 -2.63 8.92 -0.15
CA GLU A 6 -3.47 8.44 -1.23
C GLU A 6 -3.18 6.96 -1.53
N CYS A 7 -4.22 6.18 -1.77
CA CYS A 7 -4.14 4.74 -2.02
C CYS A 7 -4.72 4.41 -3.38
N PHE A 8 -4.13 3.44 -4.07
CA PHE A 8 -4.54 3.03 -5.41
C PHE A 8 -4.59 1.50 -5.54
N TRP A 9 -5.55 1.00 -6.32
CA TRP A 9 -5.78 -0.43 -6.52
C TRP A 9 -5.56 -0.88 -7.96
N GLY A 10 -4.95 -2.05 -8.10
CA GLY A 10 -4.77 -2.74 -9.36
C GLY A 10 -3.78 -2.07 -10.32
N ARG A 11 -3.64 -2.66 -11.50
CA ARG A 11 -2.74 -2.18 -12.57
C ARG A 11 -3.12 -0.77 -13.07
N TYR A 12 -4.41 -0.44 -13.02
CA TYR A 12 -4.95 0.84 -13.48
C TYR A 12 -4.87 1.95 -12.44
N GLN A 13 -4.26 1.70 -11.28
CA GLN A 13 -4.07 2.69 -10.22
C GLN A 13 -5.39 3.39 -9.85
N ILE A 14 -6.46 2.61 -9.68
CA ILE A 14 -7.79 3.14 -9.38
C ILE A 14 -7.74 3.77 -7.98
N PRO A 15 -8.08 5.07 -7.80
CA PRO A 15 -8.06 5.70 -6.49
C PRO A 15 -9.01 4.99 -5.52
N ILE A 16 -8.50 4.69 -4.33
CA ILE A 16 -9.29 4.09 -3.26
C ILE A 16 -9.92 5.20 -2.43
N ASN A 17 -11.24 5.14 -2.30
CA ASN A 17 -12.05 6.06 -1.52
C ASN A 17 -12.99 5.27 -0.59
N GLN A 18 -13.83 5.97 0.17
CA GLN A 18 -14.74 5.36 1.15
C GLN A 18 -15.75 4.37 0.54
N PHE A 19 -16.03 4.48 -0.76
CA PHE A 19 -17.04 3.67 -1.43
C PHE A 19 -16.48 2.34 -1.94
N ASN A 20 -15.21 2.29 -2.36
CA ASN A 20 -14.58 1.08 -2.91
C ASN A 20 -13.58 0.40 -1.95
N GLN A 21 -13.26 1.02 -0.81
CA GLN A 21 -12.27 0.52 0.14
C GLN A 21 -12.48 -0.94 0.55
N LYS A 22 -13.72 -1.36 0.81
CA LYS A 22 -14.03 -2.73 1.26
C LYS A 22 -13.55 -3.81 0.27
N HIS A 23 -13.50 -3.50 -1.02
CA HIS A 23 -13.12 -4.44 -2.08
C HIS A 23 -11.68 -4.25 -2.56
N CYS A 24 -11.12 -3.07 -2.36
CA CYS A 24 -9.81 -2.69 -2.87
C CYS A 24 -8.69 -2.72 -1.81
N TRP A 25 -8.99 -3.19 -0.59
CA TRP A 25 -8.03 -3.27 0.51
C TRP A 25 -7.45 -4.69 0.67
N PRO A 26 -6.13 -4.84 0.91
CA PRO A 26 -5.10 -3.79 0.98
C PRO A 26 -4.78 -3.16 -0.39
N PRO A 27 -4.34 -1.88 -0.43
CA PRO A 27 -4.04 -1.20 -1.68
C PRO A 27 -2.85 -1.82 -2.41
N THR A 28 -2.88 -1.80 -3.74
CA THR A 28 -1.73 -2.22 -4.55
C THR A 28 -0.60 -1.18 -4.48
N TYR A 29 -0.96 0.11 -4.43
CA TYR A 29 -0.02 1.22 -4.36
C TYR A 29 -0.45 2.27 -3.34
N ILE A 30 0.52 2.99 -2.79
CA ILE A 30 0.29 4.19 -1.97
C ILE A 30 1.18 5.35 -2.44
N ARG A 31 0.77 6.58 -2.16
CA ARG A 31 1.59 7.78 -2.44
C ARG A 31 2.80 7.83 -1.52
N CYS A 32 3.98 7.89 -2.13
CA CYS A 32 5.25 8.09 -1.46
C CYS A 32 5.52 9.59 -1.20
N ASP A 33 6.35 9.90 -0.20
CA ASP A 33 6.82 11.26 0.09
C ASP A 33 7.57 11.91 -1.09
N CYS A 34 8.16 11.11 -1.98
CA CYS A 34 8.84 11.60 -3.19
C CYS A 34 7.88 11.76 -4.39
N SER A 35 6.58 11.87 -4.15
CA SER A 35 5.48 11.97 -5.13
C SER A 35 5.24 10.75 -6.03
N GLU A 36 6.17 9.79 -6.07
CA GLU A 36 6.01 8.50 -6.75
C GLU A 36 5.08 7.53 -6.02
N LEU A 37 4.83 6.37 -6.63
CA LEU A 37 4.06 5.30 -6.01
C LEU A 37 4.98 4.28 -5.31
N ALA A 38 4.65 3.95 -4.07
CA ALA A 38 5.19 2.79 -3.37
C ALA A 38 4.28 1.58 -3.63
N LYS A 39 4.86 0.44 -3.99
CA LYS A 39 4.13 -0.79 -4.34
C LYS A 39 4.10 -1.75 -3.16
N HIS A 40 2.96 -2.40 -2.95
CA HIS A 40 2.83 -3.46 -1.95
C HIS A 40 3.78 -4.62 -2.23
N GLN A 41 4.46 -5.07 -1.19
CA GLN A 41 5.36 -6.21 -1.22
C GLN A 41 4.58 -7.47 -0.85
N TYR A 42 4.84 -8.54 -1.60
CA TYR A 42 4.24 -9.85 -1.37
C TYR A 42 5.35 -10.84 -1.07
N CYS A 43 5.18 -11.66 -0.05
CA CYS A 43 6.10 -12.76 0.20
C CYS A 43 5.53 -14.04 -0.43
N ARG A 44 6.42 -14.87 -1.01
CA ARG A 44 6.04 -16.15 -1.59
C ARG A 44 6.42 -17.26 -0.62
N LYS A 45 5.44 -18.04 -0.17
CA LYS A 45 5.65 -19.21 0.70
C LYS A 45 4.84 -20.38 0.14
N ASN A 46 5.50 -21.53 -0.05
CA ASN A 46 4.87 -22.74 -0.60
C ASN A 46 4.10 -22.49 -1.92
N GLY A 47 4.63 -21.63 -2.80
CA GLY A 47 3.97 -21.28 -4.06
C GLY A 47 2.86 -20.22 -3.96
N HIS A 48 2.38 -19.89 -2.76
CA HIS A 48 1.33 -18.90 -2.53
C HIS A 48 1.92 -17.52 -2.20
N TYR A 49 1.23 -16.46 -2.63
CA TYR A 49 1.54 -15.08 -2.30
C TYR A 49 0.79 -14.65 -1.04
N TYR A 50 1.50 -14.02 -0.12
CA TYR A 50 0.94 -13.47 1.11
C TYR A 50 1.26 -11.98 1.21
N ASP A 51 0.29 -11.23 1.72
CA ASP A 51 0.43 -9.81 2.00
C ASP A 51 1.47 -9.59 3.11
N THR A 52 2.49 -8.78 2.84
CA THR A 52 3.47 -8.39 3.88
C THR A 52 3.01 -7.18 4.68
N TYR A 53 2.00 -6.45 4.17
CA TYR A 53 1.57 -5.15 4.68
C TYR A 53 2.71 -4.11 4.69
N ILE A 54 3.66 -4.24 3.76
CA ILE A 54 4.77 -3.32 3.54
C ILE A 54 4.71 -2.81 2.09
N TRP A 55 4.84 -1.51 1.91
CA TRP A 55 4.93 -0.85 0.61
C TRP A 55 6.32 -0.25 0.44
N GLN A 56 6.93 -0.41 -0.72
CA GLN A 56 8.24 0.13 -1.03
C GLN A 56 8.20 0.97 -2.31
N CYS A 57 8.80 2.15 -2.25
CA CYS A 57 9.02 3.00 -3.41
C CYS A 57 10.30 2.59 -4.14
N SER A 58 10.22 2.32 -5.45
CA SER A 58 11.42 2.00 -6.25
C SER A 58 12.34 3.20 -6.45
N ASN A 59 11.80 4.44 -6.44
CA ASN A 59 12.57 5.65 -6.68
C ASN A 59 13.43 6.05 -5.47
N CYS A 60 12.81 6.32 -4.32
CA CYS A 60 13.53 6.79 -3.13
C CYS A 60 13.82 5.68 -2.10
N ARG A 61 13.42 4.43 -2.37
CA ARG A 61 13.58 3.26 -1.48
C ARG A 61 12.87 3.34 -0.13
N ASN A 62 12.13 4.41 0.17
CA ASN A 62 11.30 4.52 1.37
C ASN A 62 10.34 3.34 1.48
N GLN A 63 10.23 2.79 2.69
CA GLN A 63 9.27 1.76 3.04
C GLN A 63 8.19 2.30 3.97
N TYR A 64 7.00 1.75 3.84
CA TYR A 64 5.84 2.09 4.65
C TYR A 64 5.16 0.81 5.10
N ARG A 65 4.70 0.79 6.34
CA ARG A 65 3.96 -0.33 6.92
C ARG A 65 2.54 0.12 7.23
N LEU A 66 1.57 -0.76 6.97
CA LEU A 66 0.20 -0.56 7.45
C LEU A 66 0.13 -0.86 8.96
N ILE A 67 -0.36 0.10 9.75
CA ILE A 67 -0.60 -0.09 11.18
C ILE A 67 -1.81 -1.02 11.35
N LYS A 68 -1.59 -2.16 12.01
CA LYS A 68 -2.59 -3.23 12.19
C LYS A 68 -3.91 -2.69 12.76
N GLY A 69 -5.02 -3.09 12.15
CA GLY A 69 -6.37 -2.67 12.57
C GLY A 69 -6.74 -1.24 12.16
N THR A 70 -5.91 -0.57 11.38
CA THR A 70 -6.17 0.80 10.90
C THR A 70 -6.03 0.90 9.38
N THR A 71 -6.22 2.12 8.87
CA THR A 71 -5.96 2.50 7.47
C THR A 71 -4.73 3.39 7.34
N ASN A 72 -3.92 3.51 8.39
CA ASN A 72 -2.81 4.45 8.47
C ASN A 72 -1.48 3.77 8.17
N PHE A 73 -0.60 4.50 7.49
CA PHE A 73 0.74 4.03 7.15
C PHE A 73 1.80 4.76 7.96
N GLU A 74 2.70 4.00 8.55
CA GLU A 74 3.93 4.52 9.17
C GLU A 74 5.11 4.29 8.23
N LYS A 75 6.05 5.24 8.19
CA LYS A 75 7.31 5.06 7.46
C LYS A 75 8.23 4.19 8.31
N ILE A 76 8.72 3.10 7.74
CA ILE A 76 9.69 2.19 8.37
C ILE A 76 11.00 2.27 7.57
N LYS A 77 12.12 2.44 8.27
CA LYS A 77 13.45 2.69 7.66
C LYS A 77 13.88 1.57 6.72
#